data_AF-A0AA90QAH7-F1
#
_entry.id   AF-A0AA90QAH7-F1
#
_cell.length_a   1.000
_cell.length_b   1.000
_cell.length_c   1.000
_cell.angle_alpha   90.00
_cell.angle_beta   90.00
_cell.angle_gamma   90.00
#
_symmetry.space_group_name_H-M   'P 1'
#
loop_
_entity.id
_entity.type
_entity.pdbx_description
1 polymer ?
#
loop_
_entity_poly.entity_id
_entity_poly.type
_entity_poly.pdbx_seq_one_letter_code
_entity_poly.pdbx_strand_id
1 'polypeptide(L)'
;MSATNPHFMRIERAPYELGCLLRRLPRYLSDPALTDEQRDLASAAGDHANNYSTSLLAGLESLGRIIWSAALNDEEQVDRRDFADVGQMVATLATQLQYLDYLRGEVELHVHRDAKQGAAV
;
A
#
# COMPACT_ATOMS: atom_id res chain seq x y z
N MET A 1 -13.82 22.05 8.77
CA MET A 1 -12.55 21.63 8.15
C MET A 1 -12.14 20.36 8.86
N SER A 2 -12.18 19.21 8.18
CA SER A 2 -11.74 17.94 8.79
C SER A 2 -10.29 18.11 9.22
N ALA A 3 -9.99 17.87 10.50
CA ALA A 3 -8.62 17.88 10.98
C ALA A 3 -7.83 16.85 10.16
N THR A 4 -6.74 17.26 9.51
CA THR A 4 -5.83 16.34 8.84
C THR A 4 -5.37 15.30 9.87
N ASN A 5 -5.54 14.02 9.55
CA ASN A 5 -5.14 12.92 10.45
C ASN A 5 -3.65 13.09 10.80
N PRO A 6 -3.29 13.27 12.09
CA PRO A 6 -1.92 13.57 12.50
C PRO A 6 -0.94 12.42 12.24
N HIS A 7 -1.45 11.22 11.96
CA HIS A 7 -0.66 10.04 11.65
C HIS A 7 -0.39 9.84 10.15
N PHE A 8 -1.04 10.63 9.28
CA PHE A 8 -0.78 10.62 7.84
C PHE A 8 0.26 11.69 7.47
N MET A 9 1.53 11.34 7.62
CA MET A 9 2.68 12.23 7.40
C MET A 9 3.73 11.52 6.55
N ARG A 10 4.61 12.27 5.87
CA ARG A 10 5.72 11.70 5.06
C ARG A 10 5.24 10.73 3.97
N ILE A 11 4.35 11.23 3.12
CA ILE A 11 3.67 10.50 2.04
C ILE A 11 4.69 9.82 1.09
N GLU A 12 5.85 10.44 0.88
CA GLU A 12 6.95 9.93 0.05
C GLU A 12 7.59 8.64 0.61
N ARG A 13 7.37 8.35 1.90
CA ARG A 13 7.86 7.15 2.59
C ARG A 13 6.74 6.18 2.92
N ALA A 14 5.64 6.21 2.16
CA ALA A 14 4.44 5.42 2.44
C ALA A 14 4.65 3.94 2.82
N PRO A 15 5.55 3.15 2.19
CA PRO A 15 5.80 1.76 2.60
C PRO A 15 6.35 1.66 4.02
N TYR A 16 7.26 2.57 4.36
CA TYR A 16 7.91 2.62 5.66
C TYR A 16 6.91 3.07 6.73
N GLU A 17 6.19 4.16 6.49
CA GLU A 17 5.21 4.70 7.43
C GLU A 17 4.04 3.72 7.65
N LEU A 18 3.58 3.03 6.60
CA LEU A 18 2.62 1.93 6.72
C LEU A 18 3.12 0.86 7.71
N GLY A 19 4.35 0.37 7.54
CA GLY A 19 4.94 -0.61 8.45
C GLY A 19 5.03 -0.11 9.90
N CYS A 20 5.33 1.17 10.10
CA CYS A 20 5.35 1.80 11.42
C CYS A 20 3.94 1.87 12.05
N LEU A 21 2.92 2.23 11.27
CA LEU A 21 1.54 2.34 11.75
C LEU A 21 0.97 0.96 12.11
N LEU A 22 1.19 -0.06 11.27
CA LEU A 22 0.72 -1.42 11.54
C LEU A 22 1.29 -2.01 12.84
N ARG A 23 2.52 -1.63 13.22
CA ARG A 23 3.12 -2.05 14.50
C ARG A 23 2.49 -1.38 15.72
N ARG A 24 1.83 -0.24 15.54
CA ARG A 24 1.13 0.51 16.59
C ARG A 24 -0.32 0.10 16.73
N LEU A 25 -0.89 -0.55 15.71
CA LEU A 25 -2.23 -1.12 15.78
C LEU A 25 -2.24 -2.39 16.64
N PRO A 26 -3.39 -2.72 17.26
CA PRO A 26 -3.58 -4.02 17.89
C PRO A 26 -3.26 -5.16 16.94
N ARG A 27 -2.67 -6.23 17.46
CA ARG A 27 -2.31 -7.43 16.67
C ARG A 27 -3.54 -8.08 16.03
N TYR A 28 -4.69 -7.90 16.64
CA TYR A 28 -5.99 -8.33 16.15
C TYR A 28 -6.92 -7.13 16.24
N LEU A 29 -7.49 -6.73 15.10
CA LEU A 29 -8.53 -5.71 15.04
C LEU A 29 -9.91 -6.29 15.45
N SER A 30 -9.96 -7.57 15.79
CA SER A 30 -11.14 -8.31 16.21
C SER A 30 -11.36 -8.22 17.73
N ASP A 31 -11.94 -7.09 18.18
CA ASP A 31 -12.46 -6.82 19.54
C ASP A 31 -11.42 -6.77 20.69
N PRO A 32 -11.45 -5.78 21.61
CA PRO A 32 -12.49 -4.76 21.84
C PRO A 32 -12.49 -3.62 20.79
N ALA A 33 -13.55 -2.82 20.79
CA ALA A 33 -13.70 -1.65 19.92
C ALA A 33 -12.46 -0.74 19.92
N LEU A 34 -12.08 -0.21 18.76
CA LEU A 34 -10.90 0.63 18.62
C LEU A 34 -11.09 1.96 19.35
N THR A 35 -10.03 2.44 19.98
CA THR A 35 -9.96 3.82 20.47
C THR A 35 -9.94 4.80 19.30
N ASP A 36 -10.24 6.08 19.55
CA ASP A 36 -10.16 7.11 18.50
C ASP A 36 -8.75 7.22 17.90
N GLU A 37 -7.70 7.12 18.74
CA GLU A 37 -6.31 7.07 18.25
C GLU A 37 -6.07 5.85 17.35
N GLN A 38 -6.61 4.68 17.70
CA GLN A 38 -6.46 3.48 16.88
C GLN A 38 -7.23 3.59 15.55
N ARG A 39 -8.38 4.26 15.54
CA ARG A 39 -9.10 4.59 14.30
C ARG A 39 -8.30 5.54 13.42
N ASP A 40 -7.68 6.56 13.99
CA ASP A 40 -6.81 7.47 13.26
C ASP A 40 -5.57 6.74 12.71
N LEU A 41 -4.93 5.86 13.49
CA LEU A 41 -3.80 5.04 13.01
C LEU A 41 -4.21 4.11 11.87
N ALA A 42 -5.38 3.47 11.97
CA ALA A 42 -5.91 2.57 10.95
C ALA A 42 -6.24 3.33 9.65
N SER A 43 -6.87 4.50 9.77
CA SER A 43 -7.15 5.38 8.62
C SER A 43 -5.86 5.81 7.94
N ALA A 44 -4.86 6.29 8.69
CA ALA A 44 -3.57 6.70 8.13
C ALA A 44 -2.83 5.53 7.46
N ALA A 45 -2.92 4.32 8.02
CA ALA A 45 -2.37 3.12 7.42
C ALA A 45 -3.05 2.82 6.07
N GLY A 46 -4.38 2.93 6.00
CA GLY A 46 -5.14 2.82 4.74
C GLY A 46 -4.69 3.84 3.70
N ASP A 47 -4.53 5.10 4.09
CA ASP A 47 -4.08 6.17 3.20
C ASP A 47 -2.65 5.94 2.67
N HIS A 48 -1.72 5.50 3.52
CA HIS A 48 -0.37 5.12 3.09
C HIS A 48 -0.36 3.90 2.17
N ALA A 49 -1.16 2.86 2.46
CA ALA A 49 -1.28 1.70 1.59
C ALA A 49 -1.82 2.08 0.21
N ASN A 50 -2.82 2.98 0.15
CA ASN A 50 -3.38 3.49 -1.10
C ASN A 50 -2.36 4.32 -1.91
N ASN A 51 -1.67 5.25 -1.25
CA ASN A 51 -0.63 6.06 -1.89
C ASN A 51 0.52 5.19 -2.44
N TYR A 52 0.94 4.20 -1.67
CA TYR A 52 2.00 3.29 -2.09
C TYR A 52 1.57 2.44 -3.29
N SER A 53 0.37 1.86 -3.25
CA SER A 53 -0.16 1.03 -4.33
C SER A 53 -0.29 1.83 -5.63
N THR A 54 -0.82 3.05 -5.55
CA THR A 54 -0.94 3.96 -6.69
C THR A 54 0.42 4.29 -7.30
N SER A 55 1.40 4.62 -6.45
CA SER A 55 2.76 4.95 -6.90
C SER A 55 3.47 3.75 -7.54
N LEU A 56 3.29 2.55 -6.99
CA LEU A 56 3.82 1.30 -7.54
C LEU A 56 3.22 0.98 -8.91
N LEU A 57 1.90 1.10 -9.06
CA LEU A 57 1.23 0.86 -10.34
C LEU A 57 1.74 1.81 -11.43
N ALA A 58 1.84 3.11 -11.13
CA ALA A 58 2.40 4.08 -12.07
C ALA A 58 3.87 3.78 -12.42
N GLY A 59 4.67 3.38 -11.43
CA GLY A 59 6.06 2.96 -11.64
C GLY A 59 6.17 1.71 -12.53
N LEU A 60 5.34 0.70 -12.29
CA LEU A 60 5.28 -0.52 -13.10
C LEU A 60 4.87 -0.23 -14.55
N GLU A 61 3.91 0.66 -14.76
CA GLU A 61 3.50 1.09 -16.10
C GLU A 61 4.65 1.78 -16.85
N SER A 62 5.34 2.70 -16.17
CA SER A 62 6.50 3.40 -16.75
C SER A 62 7.64 2.45 -17.07
N LEU A 63 7.94 1.51 -16.16
CA LEU A 63 8.94 0.46 -16.36
C LEU A 63 8.56 -0.44 -17.55
N GLY A 64 7.31 -0.86 -17.66
CA GLY A 64 6.81 -1.63 -18.79
C GLY A 64 7.04 -0.92 -20.13
N ARG A 65 6.79 0.39 -20.20
CA ARG A 65 7.10 1.20 -21.40
C ARG A 65 8.60 1.22 -21.73
N ILE A 66 9.47 1.40 -20.72
CA ILE A 66 10.92 1.41 -20.92
C ILE A 66 11.41 0.06 -21.44
N ILE A 67 10.99 -1.04 -20.82
CA ILE A 67 11.33 -2.40 -21.27
C ILE A 67 10.87 -2.62 -22.70
N TRP A 68 9.65 -2.22 -23.03
CA TRP A 68 9.10 -2.35 -24.38
C TRP A 68 9.91 -1.55 -25.41
N SER A 69 10.25 -0.29 -25.10
CA SER A 69 11.11 0.53 -25.95
C SER A 69 12.50 -0.06 -26.13
N ALA A 70 13.11 -0.60 -25.06
CA ALA A 70 14.42 -1.23 -25.12
C ALA A 70 14.38 -2.55 -25.93
N ALA A 71 13.32 -3.35 -25.78
CA ALA A 71 13.15 -4.60 -26.53
C ALA A 71 12.95 -4.39 -28.04
N LEU A 72 12.44 -3.22 -28.45
CA LEU A 72 12.27 -2.84 -29.84
C LEU A 72 13.46 -2.05 -30.41
N ASN A 73 14.50 -1.79 -29.60
CA ASN A 73 15.69 -1.10 -30.06
C ASN A 73 16.63 -2.09 -30.74
N ASP A 74 16.75 -1.99 -32.07
CA ASP A 74 17.65 -2.84 -32.85
C ASP A 74 19.14 -2.48 -32.68
N GLU A 75 19.47 -1.31 -32.12
CA GLU A 75 20.85 -0.84 -31.94
C GLU A 75 21.53 -1.40 -30.67
N GLU A 76 20.76 -1.71 -29.63
CA GLU A 76 21.27 -2.23 -28.36
C GLU A 76 20.54 -3.52 -27.97
N GLN A 77 21.29 -4.62 -27.91
CA GLN A 77 20.76 -5.88 -27.38
C GLN A 77 20.77 -5.85 -25.86
N VAL A 78 19.59 -5.82 -25.26
CA VAL A 78 19.41 -5.99 -23.82
C VAL A 78 19.72 -7.44 -23.44
N ASP A 79 20.52 -7.64 -22.38
CA ASP A 79 20.89 -8.97 -21.90
C ASP A 79 19.64 -9.71 -21.39
N ARG A 80 19.55 -11.01 -21.68
CA ARG A 80 18.46 -11.88 -21.19
C ARG A 80 18.39 -11.90 -19.67
N ARG A 81 19.52 -11.74 -18.99
CA ARG A 81 19.60 -11.64 -17.53
C ARG A 81 18.93 -10.38 -17.02
N ASP A 82 19.13 -9.24 -17.67
CA ASP A 82 18.49 -7.98 -17.29
C ASP A 82 16.97 -8.09 -17.44
N PHE A 83 16.48 -8.71 -18.53
CA PHE A 83 15.05 -9.00 -18.68
C PHE A 83 14.51 -9.93 -17.59
N ALA A 84 15.25 -10.97 -17.20
CA ALA A 84 14.84 -11.89 -16.15
C ALA A 84 14.78 -11.20 -14.79
N ASP A 85 15.79 -10.38 -14.46
CA ASP A 85 15.86 -9.62 -13.20
C ASP A 85 14.71 -8.61 -13.11
N VAL A 86 14.41 -7.92 -14.22
CA VAL A 86 13.27 -6.99 -14.30
C VAL A 86 11.93 -7.74 -14.20
N GLY A 87 11.78 -8.88 -14.88
CA GLY A 87 10.59 -9.73 -14.78
C GLY A 87 10.34 -10.21 -13.35
N GLN A 88 11.41 -10.62 -12.64
CA GLN A 88 11.34 -11.00 -11.23
C GLN A 88 10.96 -9.83 -10.32
N MET A 89 11.48 -8.63 -10.59
CA MET A 89 11.10 -7.42 -9.87
C MET A 89 9.61 -7.10 -10.06
N VAL A 90 9.10 -7.14 -11.29
CA VAL A 90 7.67 -6.92 -11.58
C VAL A 90 6.79 -7.93 -10.85
N ALA A 91 7.15 -9.22 -10.85
CA ALA A 91 6.41 -10.25 -10.12
C ALA A 91 6.39 -10.01 -8.60
N THR A 92 7.51 -9.55 -8.05
CA THR A 92 7.63 -9.20 -6.61
C THR A 92 6.73 -8.01 -6.27
N LEU A 93 6.76 -6.95 -7.08
CA LEU A 93 5.91 -5.77 -6.91
C LEU A 93 4.42 -6.11 -7.03
N ALA A 94 4.04 -6.97 -7.97
CA ALA A 94 2.67 -7.45 -8.10
C ALA A 94 2.19 -8.20 -6.84
N THR A 95 3.04 -9.04 -6.25
CA THR A 95 2.73 -9.74 -4.99
C THR A 95 2.57 -8.76 -3.83
N GLN A 96 3.41 -7.71 -3.76
CA GLN A 96 3.26 -6.66 -2.75
C GLN A 96 1.95 -5.89 -2.91
N LEU A 97 1.54 -5.58 -4.14
CA LEU A 97 0.25 -4.94 -4.43
C LEU A 97 -0.94 -5.80 -3.97
N GLN A 98 -0.91 -7.11 -4.23
CA GLN A 98 -1.94 -8.04 -3.76
C GLN A 98 -2.06 -8.01 -2.23
N TYR A 99 -0.93 -8.01 -1.52
CA TYR A 99 -0.92 -7.92 -0.06
C TYR A 99 -1.49 -6.59 0.45
N LEU A 100 -1.14 -5.47 -0.20
CA LEU A 100 -1.65 -4.15 0.17
C LEU A 100 -3.16 -4.04 -0.06
N ASP A 101 -3.67 -4.59 -1.15
CA ASP A 101 -5.11 -4.62 -1.46
C ASP A 101 -5.89 -5.46 -0.42
N TYR A 102 -5.36 -6.65 -0.09
CA TYR A 102 -5.88 -7.50 0.97
C TYR A 102 -5.93 -6.76 2.32
N LEU A 103 -4.81 -6.15 2.72
CA LEU A 103 -4.69 -5.41 3.97
C LEU A 103 -5.65 -4.22 4.03
N ARG A 104 -5.80 -3.47 2.92
CA ARG A 104 -6.75 -2.36 2.84
C ARG A 104 -8.17 -2.86 3.09
N GLY A 105 -8.57 -3.96 2.44
CA GLY A 105 -9.87 -4.58 2.65
C GLY A 105 -10.09 -5.00 4.10
N GLU A 106 -9.08 -5.59 4.76
CA GLU A 106 -9.17 -5.92 6.18
C GLU A 106 -9.35 -4.68 7.06
N VAL A 107 -8.56 -3.63 6.84
CA VAL A 107 -8.65 -2.38 7.63
C VAL A 107 -10.02 -1.72 7.45
N GLU A 108 -10.52 -1.59 6.21
CA GLU A 108 -11.83 -1.01 5.90
C GLU A 108 -12.98 -1.77 6.58
N LEU A 109 -12.97 -3.10 6.50
CA LEU A 109 -13.97 -3.96 7.13
C LEU A 109 -14.02 -3.77 8.66
N HIS A 110 -12.85 -3.66 9.29
CA HIS A 110 -12.77 -3.47 10.74
C HIS A 110 -13.22 -2.07 11.16
N VAL A 111 -12.75 -1.01 10.50
CA VAL A 111 -13.18 0.37 10.78
C VAL A 111 -14.70 0.52 10.63
N HIS A 112 -15.29 -0.08 9.59
CA HIS A 112 -16.75 -0.06 9.39
C HIS A 112 -17.53 -0.86 10.44
N ARG A 113 -17.03 -2.02 10.85
CA ARG A 113 -17.66 -2.83 11.92
C ARG A 113 -17.68 -2.06 13.23
N ASP A 114 -16.57 -1.42 13.57
CA ASP A 114 -16.39 -0.64 14.79
C ASP A 114 -17.34 0.56 14.85
N ALA A 115 -17.49 1.28 13.73
CA ALA A 115 -18.43 2.39 13.60
C ALA A 115 -19.90 1.97 13.82
N LYS A 116 -20.29 0.76 13.39
CA LYS A 116 -21.64 0.22 13.64
C LYS A 116 -21.85 -0.19 15.09
N GLN A 117 -20.82 -0.71 15.77
CA GLN A 117 -20.89 -1.09 17.19
C GLN A 117 -20.91 0.13 18.11
N GLY A 118 -20.13 1.18 17.80
CA GLY A 118 -20.12 2.44 18.57
C GLY A 118 -21.40 3.28 18.43
N ALA A 119 -22.16 3.13 17.33
CA ALA A 119 -23.44 3.81 17.13
C ALA A 119 -24.65 3.12 17.82
N ALA A 120 -24.42 1.97 18.46
CA ALA A 120 -25.45 1.19 19.16
C ALA A 120 -25.49 1.42 20.68
N VAL A 121 -24.76 2.44 21.17
CA VAL A 121 -24.71 2.91 22.57
C VAL A 121 -25.22 4.34 22.63
#